data_AF-A0A484Y9X0-F1
#
_entry.id   AF-A0A484Y9X0-F1
#
_cell.length_a   1.000
_cell.length_b   1.000
_cell.length_c   1.000
_cell.angle_alpha   90.00
_cell.angle_beta   90.00
_cell.angle_gamma   90.00
#
_symmetry.space_group_name_H-M   'P 1'
#
loop_
_entity.id
_entity.type
_entity.pdbx_description
1 polymer ?
#
loop_
_entity_poly.entity_id
_entity_poly.type
_entity_poly.pdbx_seq_one_letter_code
_entity_poly.pdbx_strand_id
1 'polypeptide(L)'
;MRPSISVHPHEDVAVSLTAVAYWRQSTADGVYAVSGLLVRSGRQSDARFIGKQIELAASWQTTPELNLTASLSAFDPGPFIRGTGPARTIKMAGFQTTYRF
;
A
#
# COMPACT_ATOMS: atom_id res chain seq x y z
N MET A 1 -3.45 5.06 -9.70
CA MET A 1 -4.93 4.91 -9.58
C MET A 1 -5.24 4.22 -8.26
N ARG A 2 -6.34 4.59 -7.58
CA ARG A 2 -6.63 4.08 -6.23
C ARG A 2 -8.14 4.01 -5.93
N PRO A 3 -8.89 3.03 -6.47
CA PRO A 3 -10.27 2.81 -6.06
C PRO A 3 -10.33 2.24 -4.63
N SER A 4 -11.37 2.62 -3.90
CA SER A 4 -11.62 2.15 -2.54
C SER A 4 -13.11 1.99 -2.29
N ILE A 5 -13.48 0.96 -1.53
CA ILE A 5 -14.82 0.78 -0.99
C ILE A 5 -14.73 0.67 0.53
N SER A 6 -15.69 1.28 1.23
CA SER A 6 -15.80 1.20 2.68
C SER A 6 -17.23 0.83 3.07
N VAL A 7 -17.34 -0.01 4.09
CA VAL A 7 -18.60 -0.47 4.67
C VAL A 7 -18.54 -0.33 6.18
N HIS A 8 -19.71 -0.19 6.80
CA HIS A 8 -19.87 -0.09 8.25
C HIS A 8 -20.77 -1.23 8.73
N PRO A 9 -20.20 -2.41 9.06
CA PRO A 9 -20.98 -3.55 9.52
C PRO A 9 -21.66 -3.30 10.88
N HIS A 10 -21.10 -2.39 11.67
CA HIS A 10 -21.62 -1.90 12.95
C HIS A 10 -21.39 -0.38 12.99
N GLU A 11 -22.10 0.36 13.85
CA GLU A 11 -21.94 1.82 13.99
C GLU A 11 -20.51 2.22 14.38
N ASP A 12 -19.84 1.38 15.16
CA ASP A 12 -18.48 1.61 15.64
C ASP A 12 -17.38 0.96 14.80
N VAL A 13 -17.75 0.24 13.73
CA VAL A 13 -16.79 -0.55 12.94
C VAL A 13 -16.81 -0.08 11.49
N ALA A 14 -15.65 0.31 10.99
CA ALA A 14 -15.43 0.62 9.58
C ALA A 14 -14.47 -0.39 8.97
N VAL A 15 -14.84 -0.98 7.84
CA VAL A 15 -13.98 -1.87 7.05
C VAL A 15 -13.83 -1.30 5.66
N SER A 16 -12.60 -1.24 5.17
CA SER A 16 -12.27 -0.68 3.86
C SER A 16 -11.40 -1.64 3.05
N LEU A 17 -11.69 -1.73 1.75
CA LEU A 17 -10.89 -2.44 0.77
C LEU A 17 -10.41 -1.43 -0.27
N THR A 18 -9.09 -1.28 -0.39
CA THR A 18 -8.44 -0.36 -1.31
C THR A 18 -7.57 -1.14 -2.28
N ALA A 19 -7.67 -0.83 -3.57
CA ALA A 19 -6.72 -1.28 -4.57
C ALA A 19 -5.90 -0.09 -5.07
N VAL A 20 -4.62 -0.30 -5.35
CA VAL A 20 -3.73 0.74 -5.86
C VAL A 20 -2.93 0.20 -7.03
N ALA A 21 -2.70 1.04 -8.03
CA ALA A 21 -1.74 0.75 -9.09
C ALA A 21 -0.85 1.96 -9.33
N TYR A 22 0.44 1.67 -9.52
CA TYR A 22 1.53 2.64 -9.50
C TYR A 22 2.25 2.65 -10.84
N TRP A 23 2.57 3.85 -11.33
CA TRP A 23 3.38 4.07 -12.52
C TRP A 23 4.47 5.08 -12.25
N ARG A 24 5.57 4.94 -12.96
CA ARG A 24 6.60 5.97 -13.07
C ARG A 24 6.07 7.11 -13.94
N GLN A 25 6.28 8.34 -13.50
CA GLN A 25 5.95 9.53 -14.27
C GLN A 25 6.87 9.64 -15.51
N SER A 26 8.16 9.32 -15.35
CA SER A 26 9.16 9.26 -16.43
C SER A 26 9.88 7.91 -16.44
N THR A 27 10.21 7.39 -17.63
CA THR A 27 10.98 6.15 -17.78
C THR A 27 12.48 6.34 -17.50
N ALA A 28 12.97 7.57 -17.61
CA ALA A 28 14.35 7.91 -17.25
C ALA A 28 14.59 7.93 -15.73
N ASP A 29 13.51 7.99 -14.94
CA ASP A 29 13.57 8.13 -13.49
C ASP A 29 13.43 6.79 -12.74
N GLY A 30 13.99 6.74 -11.54
CA GLY A 30 14.00 5.57 -10.66
C GLY A 30 12.80 5.50 -9.71
N VAL A 31 12.82 4.46 -8.87
CA VAL A 31 11.96 4.38 -7.68
C VAL A 31 12.85 4.54 -6.45
N TYR A 32 12.41 5.36 -5.51
CA TYR A 32 13.16 5.77 -4.34
C TYR A 32 12.42 5.36 -3.06
N ALA A 33 13.18 5.11 -2.00
CA ALA A 33 12.65 4.91 -0.66
C ALA A 33 12.19 6.24 -0.07
N VAL A 34 11.43 6.20 1.02
CA VAL A 34 11.00 7.39 1.77
C VAL A 34 12.20 8.22 2.24
N SER A 35 13.34 7.60 2.51
CA SER A 35 14.61 8.27 2.87
C SER A 35 15.29 8.99 1.68
N GLY A 36 14.78 8.85 0.46
CA GLY A 36 15.40 9.37 -0.77
C GLY A 36 16.42 8.44 -1.42
N LEU A 37 16.73 7.28 -0.81
CA LEU A 37 17.65 6.30 -1.39
C LEU A 37 17.06 5.65 -2.64
N LEU A 38 17.87 5.52 -3.70
CA LEU A 38 17.46 4.84 -4.93
C LEU A 38 17.25 3.33 -4.68
N VAL A 39 16.04 2.84 -4.92
CA VAL A 39 15.65 1.43 -4.74
C VAL A 39 15.73 0.65 -6.05
N ARG A 40 15.31 1.26 -7.16
CA ARG A 40 15.41 0.70 -8.52
C ARG A 40 15.76 1.80 -9.52
N SER A 41 16.81 1.61 -10.31
CA SER A 41 17.20 2.54 -11.36
C SER A 41 16.25 2.46 -12.56
N GLY A 42 15.93 3.61 -13.16
CA GLY A 42 15.19 3.67 -14.42
C GLY A 42 16.02 3.35 -15.67
N ARG A 43 17.36 3.38 -15.58
CA ARG A 43 18.27 3.32 -16.74
C ARG A 43 18.22 2.03 -17.55
N GLN A 44 17.70 0.94 -16.97
CA GLN A 44 17.70 -0.40 -17.57
C GLN A 44 16.30 -0.86 -17.98
N SER A 45 15.28 0.00 -17.93
CA SER A 45 13.91 -0.40 -18.25
C SER A 45 13.06 0.75 -18.77
N ASP A 46 12.35 0.51 -19.86
CA ASP A 46 11.34 1.44 -20.40
C ASP A 46 9.92 1.19 -19.85
N ALA A 47 9.76 0.21 -18.96
CA ALA A 47 8.45 -0.15 -18.42
C ALA A 47 7.95 0.90 -17.40
N ARG A 48 6.77 1.48 -17.62
CA ARG A 48 6.21 2.48 -16.69
C ARG A 48 5.52 1.88 -15.47
N PHE A 49 4.96 0.68 -15.60
CA PHE A 49 4.14 0.09 -14.54
C PHE A 49 5.00 -0.52 -13.43
N ILE A 50 4.89 0.05 -12.22
CA ILE A 50 5.66 -0.32 -11.03
C ILE A 50 5.07 -1.55 -10.37
N GLY A 51 3.74 -1.62 -10.26
CA GLY A 51 3.03 -2.70 -9.60
C GLY A 51 1.66 -2.29 -9.09
N LYS A 52 1.00 -3.24 -8.41
CA LYS A 52 -0.32 -3.06 -7.84
C LYS A 52 -0.38 -3.58 -6.42
N GLN A 53 -1.21 -2.96 -5.59
CA GLN A 53 -1.46 -3.35 -4.21
C GLN A 53 -2.95 -3.55 -3.99
N ILE A 54 -3.28 -4.50 -3.13
CA ILE A 54 -4.58 -4.56 -2.47
C ILE A 54 -4.37 -4.44 -0.97
N GLU A 55 -5.27 -3.73 -0.29
CA GLU A 55 -5.22 -3.48 1.13
C GLU A 55 -6.62 -3.58 1.73
N LEU A 56 -6.75 -4.41 2.76
CA LEU A 56 -7.91 -4.53 3.62
C LEU A 56 -7.57 -3.88 4.95
N ALA A 57 -8.35 -2.88 5.37
CA ALA A 57 -8.17 -2.22 6.66
C ALA A 57 -9.48 -2.18 7.45
N ALA A 58 -9.38 -2.41 8.75
CA ALA A 58 -10.50 -2.33 9.68
C ALA A 58 -10.17 -1.34 10.80
N SER A 59 -11.16 -0.56 11.21
CA SER A 59 -11.13 0.33 12.36
C SER A 59 -12.32 0.02 13.25
N TRP A 60 -12.09 -0.06 14.55
CA TRP A 60 -13.11 -0.28 15.55
C TRP A 60 -12.95 0.74 16.69
N GLN A 61 -13.98 1.55 16.88
CA GLN A 61 -14.11 2.42 18.04
C GLN A 61 -14.66 1.62 19.22
N THR A 62 -13.78 1.16 20.12
CA THR A 62 -14.22 0.36 21.26
C THR A 62 -14.85 1.23 22.35
N THR A 63 -14.27 2.41 22.60
CA THR A 63 -14.81 3.45 23.47
C THR A 63 -14.50 4.83 22.85
N PRO A 64 -15.05 5.95 23.36
CA PRO A 64 -14.68 7.29 22.88
C PRO A 64 -13.17 7.58 22.97
N GLU A 65 -12.49 6.95 23.93
CA GLU A 65 -11.07 7.10 24.22
C GLU A 65 -10.20 6.06 23.49
N LEU A 66 -10.76 4.91 23.09
CA LEU A 66 -10.02 3.76 22.57
C LEU A 66 -10.45 3.39 21.14
N ASN A 67 -9.49 3.49 20.22
CA ASN A 67 -9.62 3.07 18.83
C ASN A 67 -8.63 1.96 18.47
N LEU A 68 -9.10 0.91 17.83
CA LEU A 68 -8.28 -0.19 17.32
C LEU A 68 -8.31 -0.18 15.79
N THR A 69 -7.14 -0.27 15.17
CA THR A 69 -7.04 -0.41 13.70
C THR A 69 -6.15 -1.59 13.34
N ALA A 70 -6.51 -2.26 12.25
CA ALA A 70 -5.75 -3.36 11.68
C ALA A 70 -5.74 -3.26 10.16
N SER A 71 -4.65 -3.66 9.53
CA SER A 71 -4.57 -3.73 8.06
C SER A 71 -3.78 -4.92 7.57
N LEU A 72 -4.15 -5.40 6.38
CA LEU A 72 -3.48 -6.45 5.63
C LEU A 72 -3.32 -5.96 4.19
N SER A 73 -2.11 -6.05 3.64
CA SER A 73 -1.87 -5.67 2.25
C SER A 73 -0.96 -6.63 1.52
N ALA A 74 -1.11 -6.67 0.20
CA ALA A 74 -0.24 -7.41 -0.69
C ALA A 74 0.11 -6.57 -1.92
N PHE A 75 1.40 -6.35 -2.16
CA PHE A 75 1.94 -5.66 -3.32
C PHE A 75 2.53 -6.67 -4.31
N ASP A 76 1.99 -6.70 -5.52
CA ASP A 76 2.50 -7.48 -6.64
C ASP A 76 3.36 -6.58 -7.57
N PRO A 77 4.65 -6.90 -7.74
CA PRO A 77 5.54 -6.11 -8.58
C PRO A 77 5.16 -6.21 -10.07
N GLY A 78 5.14 -5.06 -10.74
CA GLY A 78 4.91 -4.93 -12.18
C GLY A 78 6.18 -5.13 -13.02
N PRO A 79 6.09 -4.99 -14.35
CA PRO A 79 7.20 -5.22 -15.27
C PRO A 79 8.45 -4.38 -14.97
N PHE A 80 8.30 -3.14 -14.47
CA PHE A 80 9.46 -2.33 -14.10
C PHE A 80 10.29 -2.96 -12.97
N ILE A 81 9.64 -3.36 -11.87
CA ILE A 81 10.32 -3.94 -10.71
C ILE A 81 10.88 -5.33 -11.05
N ARG A 82 10.16 -6.13 -11.85
CA ARG A 82 10.62 -7.44 -12.32
C ARG A 82 11.79 -7.34 -13.30
N GLY A 83 11.82 -6.32 -14.15
CA GLY A 83 12.89 -6.12 -15.14
C GLY A 83 14.17 -5.49 -14.57
N THR A 84 14.09 -4.90 -13.38
CA THR A 84 15.22 -4.20 -12.74
C THR A 84 15.82 -4.95 -11.54
N GLY A 85 15.48 -6.24 -11.38
CA GLY A 85 16.08 -7.13 -10.39
C GLY A 85 15.10 -8.16 -9.81
N PRO A 86 15.49 -8.86 -8.73
CA PRO A 86 14.61 -9.80 -8.06
C PRO A 86 13.33 -9.13 -7.60
N ALA A 87 12.20 -9.79 -7.89
CA ALA A 87 10.88 -9.30 -7.60
C ALA A 87 10.03 -10.42 -7.02
N ARG A 88 9.43 -10.17 -5.86
CA ARG A 88 8.50 -11.07 -5.17
C ARG A 88 7.33 -10.26 -4.65
N THR A 89 6.17 -10.89 -4.52
CA THR A 89 5.02 -10.27 -3.87
C THR A 89 5.35 -9.97 -2.42
N ILE A 90 5.14 -8.73 -2.00
CA ILE A 90 5.34 -8.29 -0.61
C ILE A 90 3.98 -8.37 0.08
N LYS A 91 3.92 -8.98 1.27
CA LYS A 91 2.72 -9.01 2.11
C LYS A 91 3.03 -8.27 3.40
N MET A 92 2.10 -7.44 3.86
CA MET A 92 2.25 -6.65 5.08
C MET A 92 1.02 -6.81 5.95
N ALA A 93 1.23 -6.78 7.26
CA ALA A 93 0.18 -6.76 8.27
C ALA A 93 0.51 -5.67 9.29
N GLY A 94 -0.50 -4.93 9.72
CA GLY A 94 -0.37 -3.86 10.70
C GLY A 94 -1.49 -3.95 11.73
N PHE A 95 -1.17 -3.58 12.96
CA PHE A 95 -2.13 -3.41 14.04
C PHE A 95 -1.71 -2.20 14.87
N GLN A 96 -2.67 -1.36 15.25
CA GLN A 96 -2.44 -0.17 16.04
C GLN A 96 -3.58 0.05 17.02
N THR A 97 -3.21 0.36 18.26
CA THR A 97 -4.12 0.80 19.31
C THR A 97 -3.87 2.28 19.57
N THR A 98 -4.93 3.08 19.53
CA THR A 98 -4.88 4.51 19.81
C THR A 98 -5.73 4.79 21.04
N TYR A 99 -5.13 5.39 22.07
CA TYR A 99 -5.82 5.83 23.28
C TYR A 99 -5.70 7.35 23.42
N ARG A 100 -6.81 8.04 23.68
CA ARG A 100 -6.87 9.50 23.86
C ARG A 100 -7.53 9.85 25.19
N PHE A 101 -6.93 10.79 25.91
CA PHE A 101 -7.38 11.32 27.20
C PHE A 101 -7.64 12.83 27.13
#